data_AF-A0AAX2KCQ9-F1
#
_entry.id   AF-A0AAX2KCQ9-F1
#
_cell.length_a   1.000
_cell.length_b   1.000
_cell.length_c   1.000
_cell.angle_alpha   90.00
_cell.angle_beta   90.00
_cell.angle_gamma   90.00
#
_symmetry.space_group_name_H-M   'P 1'
#
loop_
_entity.id
_entity.type
_entity.pdbx_description
1 polymer ?
#
loop_
_entity_poly.entity_id
_entity_poly.type
_entity_poly.pdbx_seq_one_letter_code
_entity_poly.pdbx_strand_id
1 'polypeptide(L)'
;MFDFNKLAIYQEQSASKFEPLSSDANNLDGLNIHCAIIDELHAHKTRDVWDVLETATGARLQSLLFGITTAGFNKEGICYEQRDYAIKVLRGYNSDVDGAVKDDSYFAIIYTLDEGDDPFDETVWQKANPGLGICKRWDDLRRLAKKAKEQVSARGEFFYQTHECVGHCRICLDGYD
;
A
#
# COMPACT_ATOMS: atom_id res chain seq x y z
N MET A 1 -26.53 -14.86 -8.95
CA MET A 1 -25.97 -14.54 -10.28
C MET A 1 -25.32 -13.16 -10.15
N PHE A 2 -24.12 -12.96 -10.69
CA PHE A 2 -23.51 -11.63 -10.70
C PHE A 2 -24.01 -10.86 -11.91
N ASP A 3 -24.39 -9.61 -11.71
CA ASP A 3 -24.69 -8.65 -12.78
C ASP A 3 -23.56 -7.60 -12.82
N PHE A 4 -23.32 -6.98 -13.97
CA PHE A 4 -22.25 -6.00 -14.09
C PHE A 4 -22.57 -4.93 -15.13
N ASN A 5 -22.05 -3.73 -14.87
CA ASN A 5 -22.01 -2.65 -15.84
C ASN A 5 -20.60 -2.04 -15.89
N LYS A 6 -20.41 -0.94 -16.64
CA LYS A 6 -19.10 -0.29 -16.79
C LYS A 6 -18.50 0.21 -15.45
N LEU A 7 -19.33 0.49 -14.46
CA LEU A 7 -18.96 1.15 -13.21
C LEU A 7 -19.10 0.25 -11.99
N ALA A 8 -19.67 -0.95 -12.09
CA ALA A 8 -19.86 -1.80 -10.92
C ALA A 8 -20.16 -3.26 -11.27
N ILE A 9 -19.79 -4.14 -10.35
CA ILE A 9 -20.23 -5.54 -10.28
C ILE A 9 -21.23 -5.65 -9.12
N TYR A 10 -22.37 -6.28 -9.36
CA TYR A 10 -23.46 -6.45 -8.40
C TYR A 10 -23.70 -7.92 -8.09
N GLN A 11 -23.99 -8.19 -6.82
CA GLN A 11 -24.50 -9.45 -6.34
C GLN A 11 -25.91 -9.16 -5.80
N GLU A 12 -26.94 -9.57 -6.54
CA GLU A 12 -28.33 -9.25 -6.21
C GLU A 12 -28.84 -9.92 -4.93
N GLN A 13 -28.47 -11.18 -4.69
CA GLN A 13 -28.93 -11.97 -3.54
C GLN A 13 -28.46 -11.39 -2.19
N SER A 14 -27.26 -10.82 -2.14
CA SER A 14 -26.66 -10.21 -0.96
C SER A 14 -26.69 -8.68 -1.01
N ALA A 15 -27.33 -8.10 -2.04
CA ALA A 15 -27.36 -6.66 -2.32
C ALA A 15 -25.97 -6.00 -2.23
N SER A 16 -24.92 -6.73 -2.63
CA SER A 16 -23.53 -6.30 -2.52
C SER A 16 -23.04 -5.73 -3.85
N LYS A 17 -22.09 -4.79 -3.80
CA LYS A 17 -21.48 -4.22 -5.01
C LYS A 17 -19.98 -4.00 -4.84
N PHE A 18 -19.27 -4.05 -5.96
CA PHE A 18 -17.87 -3.68 -6.10
C PHE A 18 -17.75 -2.65 -7.22
N GLU A 19 -17.25 -1.45 -6.91
CA GLU A 19 -17.22 -0.31 -7.82
C GLU A 19 -15.92 0.49 -7.64
N PRO A 20 -15.38 1.11 -8.70
CA PRO A 20 -14.27 2.03 -8.57
C PRO A 20 -14.77 3.34 -7.96
N LEU A 21 -14.01 3.88 -7.02
CA LEU A 21 -14.27 5.16 -6.39
C LEU A 21 -13.40 6.26 -7.00
N SER A 22 -13.93 7.48 -7.04
CA SER A 22 -13.16 8.65 -7.48
C SER A 22 -12.08 9.00 -6.46
N SER A 23 -10.99 9.62 -6.92
CA SER A 23 -9.97 10.21 -6.04
C SER A 23 -10.44 11.50 -5.36
N ASP A 24 -11.67 11.96 -5.62
CA ASP A 24 -12.28 13.13 -4.99
C ASP A 24 -13.12 12.70 -3.78
N ALA A 25 -12.63 13.03 -2.58
CA ALA A 25 -13.23 12.65 -1.30
C ALA A 25 -14.65 13.21 -1.10
N ASN A 26 -15.02 14.30 -1.78
CA ASN A 26 -16.33 14.95 -1.61
C ASN A 26 -17.52 14.05 -2.01
N ASN A 27 -17.28 13.01 -2.82
CA ASN A 27 -18.32 12.08 -3.25
C ASN A 27 -18.31 10.75 -2.48
N LEU A 28 -17.50 10.63 -1.43
CA LEU A 28 -17.25 9.36 -0.72
C LEU A 28 -17.91 9.28 0.68
N ASP A 29 -18.61 10.34 1.09
CA ASP A 29 -19.32 10.37 2.37
C ASP A 29 -20.60 9.50 2.34
N GLY A 30 -20.94 8.89 3.48
CA GLY A 30 -22.12 8.03 3.64
C GLY A 30 -22.01 6.64 3.01
N LEU A 31 -20.83 6.24 2.53
CA LEU A 31 -20.57 4.88 2.06
C LEU A 31 -20.56 3.91 3.26
N ASN A 32 -21.06 2.70 3.03
CA ASN A 32 -21.09 1.63 4.02
C ASN A 32 -20.19 0.49 3.54
N ILE A 33 -18.87 0.64 3.76
CA ILE A 33 -17.82 -0.14 3.10
C ILE A 33 -17.42 -1.34 3.95
N HIS A 34 -17.45 -2.53 3.35
CA HIS A 34 -16.89 -3.73 3.98
C HIS A 34 -15.42 -3.94 3.59
N CYS A 35 -15.01 -3.55 2.39
CA CYS A 35 -13.63 -3.64 1.92
C CYS A 35 -13.32 -2.45 1.00
N ALA A 36 -12.31 -1.67 1.35
CA ALA A 36 -11.73 -0.63 0.51
C ALA A 36 -10.30 -1.03 0.13
N ILE A 37 -9.98 -0.90 -1.16
CA ILE A 37 -8.63 -1.12 -1.70
C ILE A 37 -8.18 0.20 -2.29
N ILE A 38 -7.10 0.75 -1.75
CA ILE A 38 -6.47 1.97 -2.23
C ILE A 38 -5.16 1.57 -2.88
N ASP A 39 -5.11 1.70 -4.20
CA ASP A 39 -3.90 1.44 -4.97
C ASP A 39 -3.13 2.74 -5.23
N GLU A 40 -1.81 2.64 -5.33
CA GLU A 40 -0.88 3.75 -5.51
C GLU A 40 -1.06 4.90 -4.50
N LEU A 41 -1.16 4.56 -3.21
CA LEU A 41 -1.34 5.54 -2.13
C LEU A 41 -0.30 6.69 -2.15
N HIS A 42 0.92 6.43 -2.65
CA HIS A 42 1.94 7.46 -2.82
C HIS A 42 1.55 8.60 -3.79
N ALA A 43 0.60 8.36 -4.70
CA ALA A 43 0.10 9.35 -5.65
C ALA A 43 -0.96 10.28 -5.03
N HIS A 44 -1.48 9.95 -3.85
CA HIS A 44 -2.47 10.77 -3.15
C HIS A 44 -1.81 12.03 -2.58
N LYS A 45 -2.35 13.20 -2.95
CA LYS A 45 -1.81 14.50 -2.52
C LYS A 45 -2.20 14.86 -1.09
N THR A 46 -3.37 14.40 -0.64
CA THR A 46 -3.97 14.70 0.66
C THR A 46 -4.46 13.41 1.30
N ARG A 47 -4.83 13.50 2.58
CA ARG A 47 -5.37 12.38 3.36
C ARG A 47 -6.85 12.12 3.12
N ASP A 48 -7.55 13.05 2.46
CA ASP A 48 -9.02 13.10 2.44
C ASP A 48 -9.65 11.77 2.00
N VAL A 49 -9.12 11.12 0.95
CA VAL A 49 -9.65 9.82 0.49
C VAL A 49 -9.42 8.73 1.52
N TRP A 50 -8.25 8.70 2.16
CA TRP A 50 -7.94 7.71 3.19
C TRP A 50 -8.88 7.87 4.39
N ASP A 51 -9.00 9.09 4.91
CA ASP A 51 -9.78 9.38 6.12
C ASP A 51 -11.29 9.13 5.90
N VAL A 52 -11.82 9.46 4.70
CA VAL A 52 -13.23 9.18 4.37
C VAL A 52 -13.49 7.68 4.23
N LEU A 53 -12.59 6.94 3.57
CA LEU A 53 -12.74 5.48 3.45
C LEU A 53 -12.61 4.78 4.81
N GLU A 54 -11.70 5.24 5.66
CA GLU A 54 -11.55 4.74 7.04
C GLU A 54 -12.81 5.02 7.87
N THR A 55 -13.42 6.19 7.72
CA THR A 55 -14.68 6.49 8.43
C THR A 55 -15.84 5.63 7.90
N ALA A 56 -15.88 5.39 6.58
CA ALA A 56 -16.92 4.61 5.92
C ALA A 56 -16.92 3.10 6.28
N THR A 57 -15.82 2.59 6.85
CA THR A 57 -15.74 1.20 7.33
C THR A 57 -16.34 1.02 8.73
N GLY A 58 -16.53 2.10 9.50
CA GLY A 58 -17.01 2.06 10.89
C GLY A 58 -18.44 1.56 11.07
N ALA A 59 -19.23 1.47 9.99
CA ALA A 59 -20.58 0.91 10.02
C ALA A 59 -20.62 -0.63 9.87
N ARG A 60 -19.47 -1.29 9.64
CA ARG A 60 -19.36 -2.74 9.39
C ARG A 60 -18.36 -3.40 10.32
N LEU A 61 -18.80 -4.49 10.95
CA LEU A 61 -17.92 -5.43 11.64
C LEU A 61 -16.93 -6.06 10.65
N GLN A 62 -15.68 -6.25 11.08
CA GLN A 62 -14.64 -6.97 10.31
C GLN A 62 -14.39 -6.35 8.93
N SER A 63 -14.46 -5.03 8.84
CA SER A 63 -14.19 -4.28 7.62
C SER A 63 -12.68 -4.20 7.34
N LEU A 64 -12.34 -4.11 6.06
CA LEU A 64 -10.95 -4.12 5.59
C LEU A 64 -10.62 -2.83 4.86
N LEU A 65 -9.51 -2.19 5.24
CA LEU A 65 -8.92 -1.08 4.50
C LEU A 65 -7.51 -1.50 4.05
N PHE A 66 -7.36 -1.73 2.76
CA PHE A 66 -6.13 -2.26 2.16
C PHE A 66 -5.42 -1.21 1.32
N GLY A 67 -4.24 -0.78 1.77
CA GLY A 67 -3.38 0.16 1.06
C GLY A 67 -2.26 -0.58 0.34
N ILE A 68 -2.19 -0.41 -0.98
CA ILE A 68 -1.11 -0.93 -1.81
C ILE A 68 -0.40 0.26 -2.43
N THR A 69 0.92 0.28 -2.33
CA THR A 69 1.69 1.38 -2.91
C THR A 69 3.12 0.98 -3.22
N THR A 70 3.71 1.73 -4.15
CA THR A 70 5.14 1.78 -4.40
C THR A 70 5.77 2.98 -3.68
N ALA A 71 7.10 3.04 -3.65
CA ALA A 71 7.86 4.16 -3.09
C ALA A 71 7.44 5.50 -3.71
N GLY A 72 7.15 6.50 -2.88
CA GLY A 72 6.77 7.86 -3.30
C GLY A 72 7.90 8.89 -3.20
N PHE A 73 7.84 9.96 -4.01
CA PHE A 73 8.73 11.12 -3.87
C PHE A 73 8.37 11.98 -2.65
N ASN A 74 7.08 12.00 -2.29
CA ASN A 74 6.56 12.83 -1.23
C ASN A 74 6.67 12.13 0.13
N LYS A 75 7.74 12.46 0.88
CA LYS A 75 7.96 11.98 2.25
C LYS A 75 7.03 12.61 3.29
N GLU A 76 6.30 13.65 2.91
CA GLU A 76 5.33 14.34 3.77
C GLU A 76 3.89 13.89 3.47
N GLY A 77 3.71 12.94 2.55
CA GLY A 77 2.39 12.43 2.16
C GLY A 77 1.89 11.28 3.03
N ILE A 78 0.60 10.96 2.87
CA ILE A 78 -0.10 9.87 3.59
C ILE A 78 0.60 8.50 3.45
N CYS A 79 1.22 8.22 2.30
CA CYS A 79 1.99 7.00 2.10
C CYS A 79 3.14 6.85 3.11
N TYR A 80 3.86 7.94 3.40
CA TYR A 80 4.99 7.87 4.34
C TYR A 80 4.50 7.77 5.79
N GLU A 81 3.39 8.42 6.11
CA GLU A 81 2.73 8.29 7.42
C GLU A 81 2.29 6.85 7.70
N GLN A 82 1.58 6.22 6.75
CA GLN A 82 1.17 4.82 6.87
C GLN A 82 2.37 3.88 6.95
N ARG A 83 3.44 4.16 6.20
CA ARG A 83 4.69 3.40 6.29
C ARG A 83 5.37 3.52 7.66
N ASP A 84 5.42 4.72 8.24
CA ASP A 84 5.99 4.94 9.57
C ASP A 84 5.20 4.16 10.64
N TYR A 85 3.86 4.21 10.56
CA TYR A 85 3.00 3.41 11.43
C TYR A 85 3.22 1.91 11.25
N ALA A 86 3.26 1.42 10.00
CA ALA A 86 3.54 0.03 9.66
C ALA A 86 4.88 -0.45 10.26
N ILE A 87 5.93 0.38 10.21
CA ILE A 87 7.23 0.05 10.82
C ILE A 87 7.12 -0.06 12.34
N LYS A 88 6.38 0.85 13.00
CA LYS A 88 6.18 0.80 14.45
C LYS A 88 5.41 -0.45 14.88
N VAL A 89 4.39 -0.84 14.12
CA VAL A 89 3.61 -2.07 14.35
C VAL A 89 4.50 -3.31 14.15
N LEU A 90 5.25 -3.38 13.05
CA LEU A 90 6.16 -4.50 12.76
C LEU A 90 7.25 -4.66 13.83
N ARG A 91 7.75 -3.55 14.38
CA ARG A 91 8.70 -3.58 15.51
C ARG A 91 8.03 -4.00 16.82
N GLY A 92 6.77 -3.65 17.04
CA GLY A 92 6.05 -3.89 18.29
C GLY A 92 5.51 -5.31 18.49
N TYR A 93 5.50 -6.12 17.43
CA TYR A 93 4.91 -7.46 17.45
C TYR A 93 5.50 -8.38 18.55
N ASN A 94 6.76 -8.20 18.96
CA ASN A 94 7.40 -9.02 20.02
C ASN A 94 8.53 -8.30 20.79
N SER A 95 8.54 -6.97 20.87
CA SER A 95 9.68 -6.25 21.45
C SER A 95 9.30 -5.10 22.39
N ASP A 96 10.16 -4.84 23.37
CA ASP A 96 10.16 -3.65 24.21
C ASP A 96 10.94 -2.49 23.55
N VAL A 97 10.98 -2.46 22.21
CA VAL A 97 11.68 -1.41 21.46
C VAL A 97 10.95 -0.07 21.64
N ASP A 98 11.69 0.96 22.02
CA ASP A 98 11.15 2.31 22.19
C ASP A 98 10.52 2.82 20.90
N GLY A 99 9.31 3.39 21.02
CA GLY A 99 8.50 3.85 19.89
C GLY A 99 7.74 2.76 19.10
N ALA A 100 7.77 1.50 19.54
CA ALA A 100 6.98 0.43 18.93
C ALA A 100 5.49 0.49 19.31
N VAL A 101 4.61 0.04 18.42
CA VAL A 101 3.15 0.03 18.61
C VAL A 101 2.63 -1.40 18.59
N LYS A 102 1.78 -1.76 19.56
CA LYS A 102 1.02 -3.02 19.53
C LYS A 102 -0.38 -2.72 19.00
N ASP A 103 -0.67 -3.22 17.80
CA ASP A 103 -1.95 -3.08 17.13
C ASP A 103 -2.24 -4.35 16.33
N ASP A 104 -3.02 -5.26 16.92
CA ASP A 104 -3.39 -6.55 16.31
C ASP A 104 -4.41 -6.38 15.16
N SER A 105 -4.98 -5.18 15.02
CA SER A 105 -5.87 -4.80 13.92
C SER A 105 -5.10 -4.37 12.66
N TYR A 106 -3.78 -4.15 12.77
CA TYR A 106 -2.96 -3.66 11.67
C TYR A 106 -1.96 -4.72 11.21
N PHE A 107 -2.08 -5.11 9.94
CA PHE A 107 -1.16 -5.98 9.25
C PHE A 107 -0.32 -5.18 8.26
N ALA A 108 0.99 -5.41 8.25
CA ALA A 108 1.88 -4.75 7.32
C ALA A 108 2.87 -5.72 6.69
N ILE A 109 3.17 -5.51 5.42
CA ILE A 109 4.31 -6.12 4.73
C ILE A 109 5.04 -5.01 3.98
N ILE A 110 6.36 -4.93 4.19
CA ILE A 110 7.24 -3.98 3.51
C ILE A 110 8.31 -4.78 2.80
N TYR A 111 8.42 -4.58 1.49
CA TYR A 111 9.51 -5.10 0.66
C TYR A 111 10.47 -3.95 0.36
N THR A 112 11.68 -4.04 0.89
CA THR A 112 12.76 -3.05 0.74
C THR A 112 14.09 -3.77 0.65
N LEU A 113 15.11 -3.08 0.15
CA LEU A 113 16.49 -3.45 0.41
C LEU A 113 16.82 -3.23 1.89
N ASP A 114 17.77 -4.01 2.38
CA ASP A 114 18.29 -3.87 3.74
C ASP A 114 19.29 -2.71 3.83
N GLU A 115 19.51 -2.20 5.03
CA GLU A 115 20.54 -1.19 5.27
C GLU A 115 21.92 -1.77 4.91
N GLY A 116 22.62 -1.12 3.98
CA GLY A 116 23.95 -1.54 3.51
C GLY A 116 23.96 -2.39 2.25
N ASP A 117 22.80 -2.80 1.73
CA ASP A 117 22.71 -3.44 0.41
C ASP A 117 23.18 -2.47 -0.70
N ASP A 118 23.92 -2.96 -1.70
CA ASP A 118 24.20 -2.20 -2.92
C ASP A 118 22.98 -2.29 -3.85
N PRO A 119 22.27 -1.19 -4.15
CA PRO A 119 21.12 -1.23 -5.05
C PRO A 119 21.49 -1.62 -6.49
N PHE A 120 22.77 -1.57 -6.87
CA PHE A 120 23.25 -2.03 -8.16
C PHE A 120 23.66 -3.51 -8.20
N ASP A 121 23.65 -4.19 -7.06
CA ASP A 121 23.77 -5.65 -6.99
C ASP A 121 22.44 -6.29 -7.39
N GLU A 122 22.44 -7.05 -8.48
CA GLU A 122 21.25 -7.69 -9.01
C GLU A 122 20.71 -8.80 -8.09
N THR A 123 21.56 -9.37 -7.23
CA THR A 123 21.17 -10.47 -6.34
C THR A 123 20.20 -10.05 -5.24
N VAL A 124 20.19 -8.75 -4.89
CA VAL A 124 19.33 -8.22 -3.82
C VAL A 124 17.99 -7.65 -4.33
N TRP A 125 17.80 -7.50 -5.65
CA TRP A 125 16.60 -6.86 -6.20
C TRP A 125 15.30 -7.58 -5.87
N GLN A 126 15.34 -8.89 -5.64
CA GLN A 126 14.17 -9.68 -5.25
C GLN A 126 13.61 -9.29 -3.88
N LYS A 127 14.44 -8.75 -2.97
CA LYS A 127 14.00 -8.31 -1.63
C LYS A 127 12.94 -7.21 -1.71
N ALA A 128 13.18 -6.22 -2.57
CA ALA A 128 12.24 -5.13 -2.83
C ALA A 128 11.19 -5.46 -3.91
N ASN A 129 11.42 -6.50 -4.72
CA ASN A 129 10.58 -6.88 -5.84
C ASN A 129 10.17 -8.36 -5.75
N PRO A 130 9.23 -8.73 -4.87
CA PRO A 130 8.82 -10.13 -4.70
C PRO A 130 8.25 -10.75 -5.99
N GLY A 131 7.70 -9.94 -6.91
CA GLY A 131 7.20 -10.38 -8.21
C GLY A 131 8.25 -10.41 -9.35
N LEU A 132 9.54 -10.25 -9.05
CA LEU A 132 10.60 -10.20 -10.06
C LEU A 132 10.77 -11.55 -10.77
N GLY A 133 10.71 -11.52 -12.09
CA GLY A 133 10.67 -12.69 -12.96
C GLY A 133 9.25 -13.07 -13.41
N ILE A 134 8.21 -12.67 -12.68
CA ILE A 134 6.81 -13.00 -12.99
C ILE A 134 6.08 -11.77 -13.52
N CYS A 135 5.82 -10.78 -12.65
CA CYS A 135 5.12 -9.53 -12.97
C CYS A 135 6.09 -8.47 -13.52
N LYS A 136 7.34 -8.50 -13.03
CA LYS A 136 8.41 -7.58 -13.42
C LYS A 136 9.52 -8.33 -14.13
N ARG A 137 10.10 -7.74 -15.18
CA ARG A 137 11.15 -8.39 -15.97
C ARG A 137 12.54 -7.99 -15.46
N TRP A 138 13.45 -8.97 -15.44
CA TRP A 138 14.86 -8.75 -15.10
C TRP A 138 15.51 -7.73 -16.03
N ASP A 139 15.25 -7.83 -17.33
CA ASP A 139 15.87 -6.97 -18.34
C ASP A 139 15.48 -5.49 -18.17
N ASP A 140 14.27 -5.20 -17.68
CA ASP A 140 13.84 -3.84 -17.38
C ASP A 140 14.63 -3.24 -16.21
N LEU A 141 14.78 -3.99 -15.11
CA LEU A 141 15.59 -3.54 -13.97
C LEU A 141 17.06 -3.38 -14.34
N ARG A 142 17.63 -4.30 -15.13
CA ARG A 142 19.01 -4.17 -15.66
C ARG A 142 19.18 -2.92 -16.51
N ARG A 143 18.20 -2.63 -17.38
CA ARG A 143 18.19 -1.44 -18.22
C ARG A 143 18.14 -0.16 -17.37
N LEU A 144 17.28 -0.13 -16.34
CA LEU A 144 17.18 0.99 -15.42
C LEU A 144 18.46 1.17 -14.58
N ALA A 145 19.04 0.09 -14.07
CA ALA A 145 20.30 0.09 -13.34
C ALA A 145 21.44 0.65 -14.19
N LYS A 146 21.55 0.19 -15.44
CA LYS A 146 22.56 0.69 -16.40
C LYS A 146 22.36 2.19 -16.65
N LYS A 147 21.13 2.64 -16.89
CA LYS A 147 20.83 4.06 -17.10
C LYS A 147 21.17 4.89 -15.85
N ALA A 148 20.89 4.41 -14.65
CA ALA A 148 21.17 5.07 -13.38
C ALA A 148 22.67 5.15 -13.03
N LYS A 149 23.49 4.19 -13.51
CA LYS A 149 24.95 4.25 -13.39
C LYS A 149 25.53 5.41 -14.20
N GLU A 150 25.02 5.62 -15.42
CA GLU A 150 25.50 6.65 -16.35
C GLU A 150 24.88 8.03 -16.09
N GLN A 151 23.61 8.08 -15.68
CA GLN A 151 22.83 9.32 -15.56
C GLN A 151 22.34 9.51 -14.13
N VAL A 152 22.85 10.55 -13.47
CA VAL A 152 22.42 10.92 -12.10
C VAL A 152 20.92 11.19 -12.04
N SER A 153 20.35 11.82 -13.07
CA SER A 153 18.91 12.09 -13.16
C SER A 153 18.04 10.83 -13.22
N ALA A 154 18.58 9.71 -13.71
CA ALA A 154 17.85 8.43 -13.79
C ALA A 154 17.94 7.60 -12.50
N ARG A 155 18.78 8.01 -11.53
CA ARG A 155 18.94 7.28 -10.26
C ARG A 155 17.66 7.26 -9.45
N GLY A 156 16.91 8.36 -9.43
CA GLY A 156 15.62 8.42 -8.76
C GLY A 156 14.73 7.26 -9.22
N GLU A 157 14.43 7.22 -10.53
CA GLU A 157 13.60 6.18 -11.17
C GLU A 157 14.06 4.75 -10.84
N PHE A 158 15.37 4.48 -10.87
CA PHE A 158 15.89 3.16 -10.51
C PHE A 158 15.74 2.84 -9.02
N PHE A 159 16.04 3.80 -8.14
CA PHE A 159 15.91 3.61 -6.71
C PHE A 159 14.45 3.44 -6.28
N TYR A 160 13.48 4.08 -6.95
CA TYR A 160 12.05 3.77 -6.73
C TYR A 160 11.74 2.29 -6.92
N GLN A 161 12.34 1.69 -7.94
CA GLN A 161 12.10 0.32 -8.33
C GLN A 161 12.82 -0.69 -7.42
N THR A 162 13.78 -0.24 -6.60
CA THR A 162 14.59 -1.10 -5.74
C THR A 162 14.47 -0.77 -4.27
N HIS A 163 13.89 0.37 -3.87
CA HIS A 163 13.86 0.74 -2.47
C HIS A 163 12.54 0.36 -1.79
N GLU A 164 11.35 0.52 -2.39
CA GLU A 164 10.13 0.21 -1.61
C GLU A 164 8.91 -0.24 -2.44
N CYS A 165 8.34 -1.39 -2.05
CA CYS A 165 6.94 -1.76 -2.26
C CYS A 165 6.31 -1.97 -0.88
N VAL A 166 5.32 -1.16 -0.51
CA VAL A 166 4.62 -1.25 0.78
C VAL A 166 3.20 -1.77 0.51
N GLY A 167 2.89 -2.94 1.06
CA GLY A 167 1.52 -3.44 1.15
C GLY A 167 1.10 -3.44 2.61
N HIS A 168 0.15 -2.60 2.99
CA HIS A 168 -0.36 -2.58 4.36
C HIS A 168 -1.87 -2.79 4.36
N CYS A 169 -2.34 -3.53 5.35
CA CYS A 169 -3.72 -3.94 5.51
C CYS A 169 -4.16 -3.62 6.92
N ARG A 170 -5.11 -2.72 7.07
CA ARG A 170 -5.78 -2.56 8.36
C ARG A 170 -7.06 -3.39 8.35
N ILE A 171 -7.12 -4.34 9.26
CA ILE A 171 -8.30 -5.13 9.58
C ILE A 171 -8.98 -4.40 10.73
N CYS A 172 -10.13 -3.76 10.49
CA CYS A 172 -10.94 -3.24 11.59
C CYS A 172 -11.58 -4.43 12.32
N LEU A 173 -10.85 -4.98 13.28
CA LEU A 173 -11.39 -5.89 14.28
C LEU A 173 -12.09 -5.02 15.32
N ASP A 174 -13.41 -4.95 15.28
CA ASP A 174 -14.17 -4.48 16.44
C ASP A 174 -13.88 -5.44 17.59
N GLY A 175 -12.99 -5.01 18.49
CA GLY A 175 -12.73 -5.66 19.75
C GLY A 175 -13.95 -5.49 20.64
N TYR A 176 -14.83 -6.48 20.62
CA TYR A 176 -15.62 -6.79 21.80
C TYR A 176 -14.70 -7.57 22.75
N ASP A 177 -14.15 -6.86 23.73
CA ASP A 177 -13.98 -7.40 25.08
C ASP A 177 -15.22 -7.05 25.91
#